data_AF-A0A3C1TQ09-F1
#
_entry.id   AF-A0A3C1TQ09-F1
#
_cell.length_a   1.000
_cell.length_b   1.000
_cell.length_c   1.000
_cell.angle_alpha   90.00
_cell.angle_beta   90.00
_cell.angle_gamma   90.00
#
_symmetry.space_group_name_H-M   'P 1'
#
loop_
_entity.id
_entity.type
_entity.pdbx_description
1 polymer ?
#
loop_
_entity_poly.entity_id
_entity_poly.type
_entity_poly.pdbx_seq_one_letter_code
_entity_poly.pdbx_strand_id
1 'polypeptide(L)' 'MINYTLKQLYSFEAVVRLKSFTKASKELNITQPAVYMQIKQLTKNIGSD' A
#
# COMPACT_ATOMS: atom_id res chain seq x y z
N MET A 1 9.60 13.92 -10.84
CA MET A 1 10.02 12.50 -10.76
C MET A 1 9.04 11.79 -9.84
N ILE A 2 8.49 10.65 -10.27
CA ILE A 2 7.65 9.81 -9.41
C ILE A 2 8.55 9.21 -8.32
N ASN A 3 8.23 9.45 -7.04
CA ASN A 3 9.01 8.97 -5.91
C ASN A 3 8.17 7.99 -5.08
N TYR A 4 8.33 6.69 -5.29
CA TYR A 4 7.69 5.66 -4.47
C TYR A 4 8.71 4.69 -3.89
N THR A 5 8.34 4.01 -2.81
CA THR A 5 9.16 2.99 -2.16
C THR A 5 8.67 1.59 -2.50
N LEU A 6 9.57 0.59 -2.47
CA LEU A 6 9.18 -0.82 -2.67
C LEU A 6 8.10 -1.28 -1.68
N LYS A 7 8.12 -0.76 -0.44
CA LYS A 7 7.10 -1.07 0.58
C LYS A 7 5.70 -0.65 0.13
N GLN A 8 5.59 0.52 -0.51
CA GLN A 8 4.31 1.00 -1.04
C GLN A 8 3.77 0.12 -2.16
N LEU A 9 4.65 -0.37 -3.05
CA LEU A 9 4.27 -1.33 -4.10
C LEU A 9 3.83 -2.68 -3.52
N TYR A 10 4.53 -3.20 -2.50
CA TYR A 10 4.12 -4.44 -1.83
C TYR A 10 2.78 -4.30 -1.11
N SER A 11 2.54 -3.17 -0.43
CA SER A 11 1.22 -2.89 0.17
C SER A 11 0.11 -2.84 -0.88
N PHE A 12 0.37 -2.21 -2.03
CA PHE A 12 -0.59 -2.16 -3.13
C PHE A 12 -0.86 -3.55 -3.74
N GLU A 13 0.18 -4.31 -4.08
CA GLU A 13 0.07 -5.68 -4.59
C GLU A 13 -0.75 -6.57 -3.64
N ALA A 14 -0.41 -6.57 -2.35
CA ALA A 14 -1.06 -7.42 -1.36
C ALA A 14 -2.54 -7.04 -1.20
N VAL A 15 -2.89 -5.76 -1.19
CA VAL A 15 -4.30 -5.31 -1.13
C VAL A 15 -5.08 -5.72 -2.37
N VAL A 16 -4.50 -5.61 -3.57
CA VAL A 16 -5.15 -6.01 -4.82
C VAL A 16 -5.36 -7.52 -4.86
N ARG A 17 -4.33 -8.32 -4.53
CA ARG A 17 -4.39 -9.79 -4.53
C ARG A 17 -5.37 -10.32 -3.48
N LEU A 18 -5.32 -9.79 -2.25
CA LEU A 18 -6.14 -10.28 -1.12
C LEU A 18 -7.52 -9.62 -1.04
N LYS A 19 -7.74 -8.55 -1.81
CA LYS A 19 -8.96 -7.71 -1.79
C LYS A 19 -9.33 -7.24 -0.38
N SER A 20 -8.33 -7.04 0.49
CA SER A 20 -8.54 -6.72 1.90
C SER A 20 -7.33 -6.07 2.54
N PHE A 21 -7.52 -4.85 3.07
CA PHE A 21 -6.51 -4.16 3.87
C PHE A 21 -6.14 -4.92 5.15
N THR A 22 -7.10 -5.58 5.79
CA THR A 22 -6.85 -6.37 7.01
C THR A 22 -6.02 -7.62 6.73
N LYS A 23 -6.27 -8.32 5.60
CA LYS A 23 -5.48 -9.49 5.23
C LYS A 23 -4.07 -9.07 4.78
N ALA A 24 -3.96 -7.99 4.00
CA ALA A 24 -2.66 -7.45 3.57
C ALA A 24 -1.80 -7.01 4.76
N SER A 25 -2.40 -6.39 5.78
CA SER A 25 -1.66 -5.98 6.97
C SER A 25 -1.12 -7.18 7.76
N LYS A 26 -1.91 -8.25 7.87
CA LYS A 26 -1.46 -9.51 8.48
C LYS A 26 -0.34 -10.18 7.68
N GLU A 27 -0.45 -10.23 6.35
CA GLU A 27 0.56 -10.84 5.50
C GLU A 27 1.89 -10.08 5.53
N LEU A 28 1.83 -8.75 5.51
CA LEU A 28 3.01 -7.88 5.53
C LEU A 28 3.55 -7.61 6.94
N ASN A 29 2.94 -8.20 7.98
CA ASN A 29 3.30 -8.00 9.39
C ASN A 29 3.35 -6.51 9.79
N ILE A 30 2.39 -5.72 9.32
CA ILE A 30 2.22 -4.31 9.67
C ILE A 30 0.78 -4.01 10.09
N THR A 31 0.54 -2.81 10.60
CA THR A 31 -0.81 -2.40 11.00
C THR A 31 -1.66 -2.05 9.77
N GLN A 32 -2.97 -2.25 9.85
CA GLN A 32 -3.90 -1.89 8.78
C GLN A 32 -3.82 -0.38 8.41
N PRO A 33 -3.70 0.57 9.36
CA PRO A 33 -3.44 1.97 9.04
C PRO A 33 -2.13 2.20 8.28
N ALA A 34 -1.07 1.42 8.55
CA ALA A 34 0.18 1.54 7.82
C ALA A 34 0.04 1.13 6.35
N VAL A 35 -0.71 0.05 6.06
CA VAL A 35 -1.05 -0.36 4.67
C VAL A 35 -1.81 0.77 3.96
N TYR A 36 -2.83 1.33 4.62
CA TYR A 36 -3.62 2.44 4.06
C TYR A 36 -2.74 3.65 3.74
N MET A 37 -1.87 4.05 4.68
CA MET A 37 -0.97 5.18 4.48
C MET A 37 0.02 4.96 3.34
N GLN A 38 0.56 3.75 3.20
CA GLN A 38 1.46 3.41 2.11
C GLN A 38 0.78 3.51 0.74
N ILE A 39 -0.45 3.01 0.61
CA ILE A 39 -1.23 3.13 -0.63
C ILE A 39 -1.61 4.59 -0.91
N LYS A 40 -2.06 5.34 0.12
CA LYS A 40 -2.39 6.76 -0.03
C LYS A 40 -1.20 7.59 -0.52
N GLN A 41 -0.01 7.35 0.04
CA GLN A 41 1.21 8.00 -0.41
C GLN A 41 1.59 7.58 -1.82
N LEU A 42 1.42 6.29 -2.17
CA LEU A 42 1.67 5.80 -3.52
C LEU A 42 0.82 6.56 -4.54
N THR A 43 -0.50 6.64 -4.33
CA THR A 43 -1.46 7.36 -5.20
C THR A 43 -1.07 8.82 -5.38
N LYS A 44 -0.74 9.51 -4.29
CA LYS A 44 -0.28 10.90 -4.33
C LYS A 44 1.01 11.07 -5.15
N ASN A 45 1.95 10.13 -5.01
CA ASN A 45 3.25 10.21 -5.67
C ASN A 45 3.18 9.90 -7.17
N ILE A 46 2.19 9.12 -7.62
CA ILE A 46 1.93 8.84 -9.04
C ILE A 46 0.97 9.83 -9.69
N GLY A 47 0.41 10.78 -8.95
CA GLY A 47 -0.47 11.84 -9.47
C GLY A 47 -1.84 11.34 -9.91
N SER A 48 -2.36 10.30 -9.25
CA SER A 48 -3.70 9.74 -9.54
C SER A 48 -4.81 10.30 -8.63
N ASP A 49 -4.54 11.41 -7.93
CA ASP A 49 -5.53 12.21 -7.21
C ASP A 49 -6.09 13.32 -8.10
#